data_AF-A0A194VIE5-F1
#
_entry.id   AF-A0A194VIE5-F1
#
_cell.length_a   1.000
_cell.length_b   1.000
_cell.length_c   1.000
_cell.angle_alpha   90.00
_cell.angle_beta   90.00
_cell.angle_gamma   90.00
#
_symmetry.space_group_name_H-M   'P 1'
#
loop_
_entity.id
_entity.type
_entity.pdbx_description
1 polymer ?
#
loop_
_entity_poly.entity_id
_entity_poly.type
_entity_poly.pdbx_seq_one_letter_code
_entity_poly.pdbx_strand_id
1 'polypeptide(L)'
;MPSAISPASLSSLCVSKHFIPFHERLPNSSILNKPLLIFHSVFINPSASAIESHLTSIGVVTPQWRYSMYPTTQFHSTTHEVLCEREKKAQLCFGGEDNPERVEPTVRLVM
;
A
#
# COMPACT_ATOMS: atom_id res chain seq x y z
N MET A 1 -15.91 13.07 -16.64
CA MET A 1 -14.46 12.81 -16.50
C MET A 1 -14.13 12.92 -15.02
N PRO A 2 -13.52 11.91 -14.37
CA PRO A 2 -13.02 12.08 -13.01
C PRO A 2 -11.98 13.21 -13.00
N SER A 3 -12.03 14.10 -12.01
CA SER A 3 -11.05 15.17 -11.85
C SER A 3 -9.65 14.57 -11.75
N ALA A 4 -8.71 15.07 -12.55
CA ALA A 4 -7.32 14.64 -12.50
C ALA A 4 -6.75 14.97 -11.11
N ILE A 5 -6.23 13.97 -10.42
CA ILE A 5 -5.51 14.15 -9.15
C ILE A 5 -4.01 14.18 -9.43
N SER A 6 -3.29 15.03 -8.70
CA SER A 6 -1.84 15.10 -8.75
C SER A 6 -1.26 14.50 -7.47
N PRO A 7 -0.23 13.63 -7.56
CA PRO A 7 0.47 13.16 -6.38
C PRO A 7 1.30 14.28 -5.75
N ALA A 8 1.61 14.16 -4.47
CA ALA A 8 2.56 15.01 -3.77
C ALA A 8 3.91 15.06 -4.52
N SER A 9 4.57 16.23 -4.50
CA SER A 9 5.90 16.35 -5.11
C SER A 9 6.91 15.49 -4.36
N LEU A 10 7.96 15.05 -5.07
CA LEU A 10 9.02 14.24 -4.46
C LEU A 10 9.69 14.94 -3.26
N SER A 11 9.80 16.27 -3.30
CA SER A 11 10.35 17.08 -2.21
C SER A 11 9.51 17.07 -0.94
N SER A 12 8.19 16.86 -1.05
CA SER A 12 7.25 16.82 0.08
C SER A 12 6.82 15.40 0.44
N LEU A 13 7.20 14.40 -0.37
CA LEU A 13 6.76 13.02 -0.20
C LEU A 13 7.43 12.40 1.01
N CYS A 14 6.62 12.00 1.99
CA CYS A 14 7.08 11.25 3.16
C CYS A 14 6.92 9.75 2.89
N VAL A 15 7.97 8.96 3.17
CA VAL A 15 7.98 7.53 2.92
C VAL A 15 8.49 6.80 4.15
N SER A 16 7.68 5.88 4.70
CA SER A 16 8.19 4.89 5.65
C SER A 16 8.72 3.67 4.90
N LYS A 17 9.88 3.19 5.32
CA LYS A 17 10.53 2.01 4.77
C LYS A 17 10.68 0.97 5.87
N HIS A 18 10.13 -0.21 5.65
CA HIS A 18 10.24 -1.32 6.59
C HIS A 18 10.83 -2.53 5.90
N PHE A 19 11.77 -3.19 6.56
CA PHE A 19 12.24 -4.49 6.14
C PHE A 19 11.63 -5.52 7.08
N ILE A 20 10.83 -6.43 6.52
CA ILE A 20 10.17 -7.47 7.30
C ILE A 20 10.89 -8.79 7.02
N PRO A 21 11.50 -9.42 8.04
CA PRO A 21 12.20 -10.67 7.83
C PRO A 21 11.24 -11.80 7.46
N PHE A 22 11.81 -12.86 6.88
CA PHE A 22 11.11 -14.11 6.66
C PHE A 22 10.48 -14.61 7.97
N HIS A 23 9.23 -15.08 7.89
CA HIS A 23 8.55 -15.69 9.03
C HIS A 23 7.76 -16.93 8.59
N GLU A 24 8.15 -18.10 9.07
CA GLU A 24 7.57 -19.41 8.74
C GLU A 24 7.44 -19.73 7.25
N ARG A 25 6.31 -19.41 6.62
CA ARG A 25 6.03 -19.62 5.18
C ARG A 25 5.86 -18.31 4.42
N LEU A 26 6.06 -17.19 5.11
CA LEU A 26 5.93 -15.84 4.59
C LEU A 26 7.32 -15.32 4.22
N PRO A 27 7.63 -15.18 2.93
CA PRO A 27 8.95 -14.77 2.50
C PRO A 27 9.27 -13.30 2.80
N ASN A 28 8.23 -12.47 2.95
CA ASN A 28 8.30 -11.05 3.28
C ASN A 28 9.38 -10.30 2.46
N SER A 29 10.15 -9.38 3.07
CA SER A 29 11.18 -8.60 2.38
C SER A 29 12.44 -9.41 2.07
N SER A 30 12.66 -10.54 2.75
CA SER A 30 13.94 -11.26 2.74
C SER A 30 14.25 -11.95 1.42
N ILE A 31 13.23 -12.49 0.74
CA ILE A 31 13.44 -13.29 -0.48
C ILE A 31 13.96 -12.47 -1.67
N LEU A 32 13.53 -11.20 -1.80
CA LEU A 32 13.91 -10.31 -2.90
C LEU A 32 14.78 -9.13 -2.44
N ASN A 33 15.09 -9.06 -1.14
CA ASN A 33 15.73 -7.90 -0.52
C ASN A 33 15.02 -6.57 -0.86
N LYS A 34 13.68 -6.60 -0.90
CA LYS A 34 12.83 -5.44 -1.23
C LYS A 34 12.01 -5.05 0.00
N PRO A 35 12.11 -3.79 0.47
CA PRO A 35 11.37 -3.33 1.63
C PRO A 35 9.88 -3.13 1.30
N LEU A 36 9.04 -3.13 2.34
CA LEU A 36 7.74 -2.48 2.31
C LEU A 36 7.95 -0.96 2.27
N LEU A 37 7.27 -0.29 1.34
CA LEU A 37 7.23 1.16 1.23
C LEU A 37 5.81 1.66 1.51
N ILE A 38 5.67 2.59 2.45
CA ILE A 38 4.41 3.27 2.74
C ILE A 38 4.60 4.73 2.37
N PHE A 39 3.91 5.15 1.31
CA PHE A 39 3.88 6.54 0.86
C PHE A 39 2.76 7.27 1.58
N HIS A 40 3.09 8.32 2.32
CA HIS A 40 2.13 9.06 3.13
C HIS A 40 1.58 10.26 2.38
N SER A 41 0.28 10.51 2.53
CA SER A 41 -0.41 11.70 1.99
C SER A 41 -0.15 11.94 0.49
N VAL A 42 -0.12 10.86 -0.30
CA VAL A 42 0.20 10.94 -1.74
C VAL A 42 -0.82 11.80 -2.49
N PHE A 43 -2.10 11.70 -2.14
CA PHE A 43 -3.17 12.44 -2.77
C PHE A 43 -3.99 13.20 -1.74
N ILE A 44 -4.48 14.38 -2.11
CA ILE A 44 -5.34 15.21 -1.27
C ILE A 44 -6.81 14.89 -1.59
N ASN A 45 -7.54 14.35 -0.61
CA ASN A 45 -8.96 14.01 -0.70
C ASN A 45 -9.38 13.26 -2.00
N PRO A 46 -8.67 12.19 -2.39
CA PRO A 46 -8.96 11.51 -3.65
C PRO A 46 -10.30 10.74 -3.60
N SER A 47 -10.94 10.62 -4.76
CA SER A 47 -11.92 9.56 -4.98
C SER A 47 -11.23 8.28 -5.44
N ALA A 48 -11.79 7.11 -5.13
CA ALA A 48 -11.24 5.83 -5.60
C ALA A 48 -11.08 5.80 -7.14
N SER A 49 -12.08 6.31 -7.88
CA SER A 49 -12.02 6.41 -9.35
C SER A 49 -10.90 7.34 -9.84
N ALA A 50 -10.57 8.39 -9.09
CA ALA A 50 -9.47 9.28 -9.47
C ALA A 50 -8.10 8.61 -9.25
N ILE A 51 -7.93 7.84 -8.16
CA ILE A 51 -6.72 7.04 -7.93
C ILE A 51 -6.53 6.03 -9.06
N GLU A 52 -7.57 5.27 -9.39
CA GLU A 52 -7.49 4.26 -10.45
C GLU A 52 -7.21 4.88 -11.81
N SER A 53 -7.87 5.99 -12.14
CA SER A 53 -7.61 6.72 -13.39
C SER A 53 -6.16 7.18 -13.47
N HIS A 54 -5.61 7.69 -12.35
CA HIS A 54 -4.22 8.08 -12.27
C HIS A 54 -3.28 6.87 -12.46
N LEU A 55 -3.47 5.79 -11.70
CA LEU A 55 -2.64 4.58 -11.82
C LEU A 55 -2.69 3.99 -13.24
N THR A 56 -3.87 3.96 -13.86
CA THR A 56 -4.05 3.52 -15.24
C THR A 56 -3.30 4.42 -16.22
N SER A 57 -3.32 5.75 -16.02
CA SER A 57 -2.59 6.69 -16.87
C SER A 57 -1.06 6.55 -16.78
N ILE A 58 -0.55 6.12 -15.62
CA ILE A 58 0.88 5.85 -15.41
C ILE A 58 1.28 4.50 -16.05
N GLY A 59 0.35 3.53 -16.09
CA GLY A 59 0.54 2.27 -16.82
C GLY A 59 1.50 1.27 -16.18
N VAL A 60 1.91 1.49 -14.92
CA VAL A 60 2.83 0.60 -14.17
C VAL A 60 2.09 -0.48 -13.40
N VAL A 61 0.85 -0.21 -12.99
CA VAL A 61 -0.01 -1.17 -12.29
C VAL A 61 -1.39 -1.19 -12.94
N THR A 62 -2.04 -2.35 -12.90
CA THR A 62 -3.42 -2.51 -13.36
C THR A 62 -4.33 -2.61 -12.14
N PRO A 63 -5.23 -1.64 -11.88
CA PRO A 63 -6.19 -1.75 -10.79
C PRO A 63 -7.06 -3.01 -10.97
N GLN A 64 -7.17 -3.84 -9.93
CA GLN A 64 -7.91 -5.10 -9.98
C GLN A 64 -9.20 -5.08 -9.16
N TRP A 65 -9.17 -4.51 -7.95
CA TRP A 65 -10.32 -4.56 -7.03
C TRP A 65 -10.44 -3.33 -6.12
N ARG A 66 -11.68 -3.10 -5.64
CA ARG A 66 -12.02 -2.16 -4.56
C ARG A 66 -12.68 -2.92 -3.41
N TYR A 67 -11.88 -3.41 -2.47
CA TYR A 67 -12.40 -4.11 -1.29
C TYR A 67 -11.68 -3.64 -0.03
N SER A 68 -12.29 -3.91 1.12
CA SER A 68 -11.59 -3.84 2.40
C SER A 68 -10.51 -4.92 2.47
N MET A 69 -9.54 -4.72 3.35
CA MET A 69 -8.52 -5.73 3.63
C MET A 69 -9.16 -7.04 4.10
N TYR A 70 -8.61 -8.17 3.64
CA TYR A 70 -8.97 -9.48 4.14
C TYR A 70 -8.54 -9.64 5.61
N PRO A 71 -9.31 -10.36 6.43
CA PRO A 71 -8.97 -10.59 7.84
C PRO A 71 -7.92 -11.69 8.04
N THR A 72 -7.45 -12.32 6.97
CA THR A 72 -6.52 -13.45 6.99
C THR A 72 -5.29 -13.15 6.16
N THR A 73 -4.12 -13.54 6.65
CA THR A 73 -2.85 -13.41 5.92
C THR A 73 -2.88 -14.15 4.59
N GLN A 74 -2.41 -13.45 3.57
CA GLN A 74 -2.14 -13.99 2.24
C GLN A 74 -0.85 -13.37 1.71
N PHE A 75 -0.20 -14.05 0.77
CA PHE A 75 0.94 -13.51 0.04
C PHE A 75 0.83 -13.85 -1.44
N HIS A 76 1.47 -13.02 -2.27
CA HIS A 76 1.56 -13.24 -3.70
C HIS A 76 2.97 -13.74 -4.06
N SER A 77 3.06 -14.94 -4.63
CA SER A 77 4.36 -15.55 -4.99
C SER A 77 4.94 -15.04 -6.31
N THR A 78 4.12 -14.47 -7.19
CA THR A 78 4.49 -14.11 -8.57
C THR A 78 4.30 -12.62 -8.90
N THR A 79 3.73 -11.82 -7.99
CA THR A 79 3.46 -10.40 -8.24
C THR A 79 3.80 -9.53 -7.04
N HIS A 80 4.16 -8.28 -7.33
CA HIS A 80 4.13 -7.21 -6.35
C HIS A 80 2.74 -6.58 -6.31
N GLU A 81 2.35 -6.05 -5.16
CA GLU A 81 1.04 -5.41 -4.95
C GLU A 81 1.23 -3.93 -4.62
N VAL A 82 0.34 -3.09 -5.15
CA VAL A 82 0.20 -1.69 -4.75
C VAL A 82 -1.19 -1.53 -4.15
N LEU A 83 -1.22 -1.19 -2.86
CA LEU A 83 -2.45 -0.89 -2.13
C LEU A 83 -2.62 0.62 -2.02
N CYS A 84 -3.83 1.11 -2.29
CA CYS A 84 -4.18 2.52 -2.12
C CYS A 84 -5.35 2.62 -1.14
N GLU A 85 -5.12 3.37 -0.05
CA GLU A 85 -6.11 3.60 0.99
C GLU A 85 -6.76 4.97 0.78
N ARG A 86 -8.09 5.02 0.87
CA ARG A 86 -8.90 6.21 0.61
C ARG A 86 -9.94 6.48 1.71
N GLU A 87 -10.06 5.59 2.68
CA GLU A 87 -10.96 5.79 3.80
C GLU A 87 -10.27 6.61 4.89
N LYS A 88 -11.02 7.05 5.89
CA LYS A 88 -10.46 7.94 6.93
C LYS A 88 -9.39 7.25 7.79
N LYS A 89 -9.42 5.92 7.85
CA LYS A 89 -8.54 5.09 8.67
C LYS A 89 -8.55 3.66 8.17
N ALA A 90 -7.38 3.07 7.99
CA ALA A 90 -7.21 1.63 7.89
C ALA A 90 -6.17 1.13 8.90
N GLN A 91 -6.42 -0.06 9.44
CA GLN A 91 -5.42 -0.82 10.19
C GLN A 91 -4.96 -1.93 9.27
N LEU A 92 -3.65 -1.96 9.03
CA LEU A 92 -3.03 -2.94 8.15
C LEU A 92 -2.09 -3.81 8.98
N CYS A 93 -1.89 -5.04 8.53
CA CYS A 93 -0.90 -5.95 9.08
C CYS A 93 -0.05 -6.45 7.91
N PHE A 94 1.24 -6.13 7.93
CA PHE A 94 2.20 -6.62 6.96
C PHE A 94 3.17 -7.56 7.66
N GLY A 95 3.39 -8.75 7.09
CA GLY A 95 4.37 -9.72 7.60
C GLY A 95 3.79 -10.97 8.25
N GLY A 96 2.46 -11.07 8.39
CA GLY A 96 1.75 -12.16 9.07
C GLY A 96 1.29 -11.80 10.48
N GLU A 97 0.09 -12.21 10.90
CA GLU A 97 -0.44 -11.86 12.22
C GLU A 97 0.39 -12.46 13.37
N ASP A 98 0.90 -13.68 13.17
CA ASP A 98 1.72 -14.40 14.14
C ASP A 98 3.19 -13.94 14.13
N ASN A 99 3.58 -13.11 13.16
CA ASN A 99 4.95 -12.63 13.07
C ASN A 99 5.21 -11.55 14.15
N PRO A 100 6.16 -11.76 15.08
CA PRO A 100 6.49 -10.76 16.10
C PRO A 100 7.14 -9.49 15.51
N GLU A 101 7.69 -9.58 14.30
CA GLU A 101 8.32 -8.46 13.58
C GLU A 101 7.40 -7.86 12.50
N ARG A 102 6.10 -8.17 12.56
CA ARG A 102 5.11 -7.58 11.66
C ARG A 102 5.03 -6.07 11.81
N VAL A 103 4.62 -5.42 10.72
CA VAL A 103 4.41 -3.97 10.68
C VAL A 103 2.91 -3.71 10.64
N GLU A 104 2.41 -3.05 11.68
CA GLU A 104 0.98 -2.77 11.87
C GLU A 104 0.67 -1.27 11.82
N PRO A 105 0.73 -0.63 10.65
CA PRO A 105 0.46 0.78 10.56
C PRO A 105 -1.05 1.03 10.67
N THR A 106 -1.40 2.04 11.46
CA THR A 106 -2.70 2.71 11.31
C THR A 106 -2.52 3.88 10.34
N VAL A 107 -2.94 3.69 9.10
CA VAL A 107 -2.96 4.77 8.11
C VAL A 107 -4.23 5.60 8.28
N ARG A 108 -4.11 6.93 8.14
CA ARG A 108 -5.21 7.88 8.28
C ARG A 108 -5.09 8.93 7.21
N LEU A 109 -6.23 9.34 6.64
CA LEU A 109 -6.31 10.57 5.88
C LEU A 109 -6.21 11.75 6.85
N VAL A 110 -5.18 12.57 6.68
CA VAL A 110 -5.07 13.86 7.35
C VAL A 110 -5.94 14.84 6.55
N MET A 111 -6.95 15.41 7.21
CA MET A 111 -7.85 16.42 6.64
C MET A 111 -7.17 17.76 6.49
#